data_AF-A0A931EBT6-F1
#
_entry.id   AF-A0A931EBT6-F1
#
_cell.length_a   1.000
_cell.length_b   1.000
_cell.length_c   1.000
_cell.angle_alpha   90.00
_cell.angle_beta   90.00
_cell.angle_gamma   90.00
#
_symmetry.space_group_name_H-M   'P 1'
#
loop_
_entity.id
_entity.type
_entity.pdbx_description
1 polymer ?
#
loop_
_entity_poly.entity_id
_entity_poly.type
_entity_poly.pdbx_seq_one_letter_code
_entity_poly.pdbx_strand_id
1 'polypeptide(L)'
;MLPPGTTVYTVLRHISRSGMDRVISCHVILKDDCNNASVGWVPSGRIARVLGSGWRDDPKRNGNHVGGVGMDMGWHLVYTLSFALYGKEKYGQEADDAGRVLTQRWL
;
A
#
# COMPACT_ATOMS: atom_id res chain seq x y z
N MET A 1 6.73 9.45 6.63
CA MET A 1 6.15 8.11 6.89
C MET A 1 4.66 8.26 7.04
N LEU A 2 3.87 7.24 6.71
CA LEU A 2 2.43 7.24 7.01
C LEU A 2 2.24 7.16 8.54
N PRO A 3 1.29 7.90 9.13
CA PRO A 3 0.93 7.71 10.54
C PRO A 3 0.27 6.35 10.78
N PRO A 4 0.51 5.68 11.92
CA PRO A 4 -0.29 4.53 12.35
C PRO A 4 -1.80 4.82 12.32
N GLY A 5 -2.63 3.85 11.92
CA GLY A 5 -4.07 4.02 11.77
C GLY A 5 -4.52 4.69 10.46
N THR A 6 -3.59 5.04 9.57
CA THR A 6 -3.94 5.61 8.26
C THR A 6 -4.72 4.60 7.42
N THR A 7 -5.81 5.06 6.80
CA THR A 7 -6.50 4.31 5.74
C THR A 7 -5.83 4.60 4.39
N VAL A 8 -5.31 3.55 3.76
CA VAL A 8 -4.76 3.57 2.40
C VAL A 8 -5.84 3.11 1.42
N TYR A 9 -6.16 3.98 0.49
CA TYR A 9 -7.08 3.72 -0.61
C TYR A 9 -6.31 3.17 -1.80
N THR A 10 -6.73 2.02 -2.30
CA THR A 10 -6.11 1.37 -3.46
C THR A 10 -7.00 1.50 -4.68
N VAL A 11 -6.40 1.90 -5.80
CA VAL A 11 -7.07 1.98 -7.11
C VAL A 11 -6.41 0.99 -8.05
N LEU A 12 -7.22 0.14 -8.69
CA LEU A 12 -6.75 -0.76 -9.73
C LEU A 12 -6.55 0.01 -11.03
N ARG A 13 -5.30 0.06 -11.52
CA ARG A 13 -4.91 0.82 -12.71
C ARG A 13 -4.83 -0.04 -13.97
N HIS A 14 -4.50 -1.31 -13.83
CA HIS A 14 -4.36 -2.24 -14.95
C HIS A 14 -4.38 -3.69 -14.46
N ILE A 15 -4.80 -4.60 -15.33
CA ILE A 15 -4.70 -6.05 -15.14
C ILE A 15 -4.03 -6.63 -16.38
N SER A 16 -3.04 -7.50 -16.18
CA SER A 16 -2.45 -8.31 -17.25
C SER A 16 -3.48 -9.22 -17.94
N ARG A 17 -3.22 -9.62 -19.18
CA ARG A 17 -4.13 -10.48 -19.96
C ARG A 17 -4.46 -11.81 -19.27
N SER A 18 -3.51 -12.37 -18.50
CA SER A 18 -3.71 -13.62 -17.77
C SER A 18 -4.45 -13.43 -16.44
N GLY A 19 -4.65 -12.19 -15.98
CA GLY A 19 -5.21 -11.90 -14.66
C GLY A 19 -4.25 -12.16 -13.48
N MET A 20 -3.01 -12.59 -13.75
CA MET A 20 -2.04 -12.97 -12.72
C MET A 20 -1.29 -11.78 -12.11
N ASP A 21 -1.32 -10.62 -12.77
CA ASP A 21 -0.64 -9.40 -12.35
C ASP A 21 -1.57 -8.19 -12.48
N ARG A 22 -1.54 -7.33 -11.47
CA ARG A 22 -2.34 -6.09 -11.36
C ARG A 22 -1.42 -4.93 -11.05
N VAL A 23 -1.69 -3.77 -11.62
CA VAL A 23 -1.03 -2.52 -11.24
C VAL A 23 -1.96 -1.74 -10.33
N ILE A 24 -1.53 -1.49 -9.09
CA ILE A 24 -2.36 -0.86 -8.05
C ILE A 24 -1.67 0.40 -7.53
N SER A 25 -2.39 1.52 -7.50
CA SER A 25 -1.88 2.77 -6.91
C SER A 25 -2.45 3.00 -5.52
N CYS A 26 -1.66 3.57 -4.62
CA CYS A 26 -2.05 3.89 -3.24
C CYS A 26 -2.26 5.39 -3.04
N HIS A 27 -3.33 5.74 -2.32
CA HIS A 27 -3.72 7.09 -1.97
C HIS A 27 -4.11 7.14 -0.49
N VAL A 28 -4.06 8.33 0.09
CA VAL A 28 -4.50 8.60 1.47
C VAL A 28 -5.38 9.83 1.46
N ILE A 29 -6.25 9.95 2.46
CA ILE A 29 -6.97 11.20 2.69
C ILE A 29 -6.21 11.96 3.77
N LEU A 30 -5.74 13.15 3.41
CA LEU A 30 -5.06 14.07 4.31
C LEU A 30 -6.06 15.11 4.80
N LYS A 31 -5.98 15.48 6.07
CA LYS A 31 -6.77 16.55 6.65
C LYS A 31 -5.84 17.66 7.12
N ASP A 32 -6.20 18.90 6.82
CA ASP A 32 -5.53 20.07 7.40
C ASP A 32 -6.06 20.39 8.81
N ASP A 33 -5.48 21.40 9.45
CA ASP A 33 -5.88 21.86 10.79
C ASP A 33 -7.31 22.41 10.84
N CYS A 34 -7.88 22.76 9.68
CA CYS A 34 -9.26 23.20 9.50
C CYS A 34 -10.22 22.04 9.16
N ASN A 35 -9.74 20.78 9.19
CA ASN A 35 -10.49 19.57 8.85
C ASN A 35 -10.97 19.49 7.39
N ASN A 36 -10.37 20.25 6.46
CA ASN A 36 -10.59 20.06 5.03
C ASN A 36 -9.86 18.80 4.54
N ALA A 37 -10.53 18.00 3.72
CA ALA A 37 -9.98 16.76 3.19
C ALA A 37 -9.36 16.96 1.80
N SER A 38 -8.17 16.41 1.59
CA SER A 38 -7.51 16.33 0.28
C SER A 38 -6.99 14.92 0.02
N VAL A 39 -6.83 14.56 -1.26
CA VAL A 39 -6.26 13.27 -1.65
C VAL A 39 -4.74 13.41 -1.73
N GLY A 40 -4.04 12.70 -0.86
CA GLY A 40 -2.60 12.52 -0.92
C GLY A 40 -2.24 11.31 -1.76
N TRP A 41 -1.29 11.48 -2.69
CA TRP A 41 -0.72 10.37 -3.45
C TRP A 41 0.44 9.73 -2.70
N VAL A 42 0.48 8.39 -2.66
CA VAL A 42 1.63 7.64 -2.13
C VAL A 42 2.47 7.14 -3.32
N PRO A 43 3.68 7.70 -3.56
CA PRO A 43 4.46 7.38 -4.74
C PRO A 43 4.85 5.90 -4.82
N SER A 44 4.49 5.23 -5.91
CA SER A 44 4.74 3.79 -6.12
C SER A 44 6.22 3.41 -6.05
N GLY A 45 7.12 4.27 -6.54
CA GLY A 45 8.57 4.05 -6.43
C GLY A 45 9.08 4.06 -4.98
N ARG A 46 8.46 4.83 -4.07
CA ARG A 46 8.79 4.78 -2.64
C ARG A 46 8.29 3.49 -2.01
N ILE A 47 7.10 3.04 -2.39
CA ILE A 47 6.54 1.76 -1.95
C ILE A 47 7.45 0.61 -2.39
N ALA A 48 7.81 0.54 -3.68
CA ALA A 48 8.71 -0.51 -4.20
C ALA A 48 10.06 -0.52 -3.46
N ARG A 49 10.65 0.65 -3.19
CA ARG A 49 11.90 0.77 -2.45
C ARG A 49 11.80 0.25 -1.01
N VAL A 50 10.69 0.53 -0.32
CA VAL A 50 10.46 0.04 1.06
C VAL A 50 10.23 -1.46 1.08
N LEU A 51 9.53 -2.00 0.07
CA LEU A 51 9.18 -3.41 0.00
C LEU A 51 10.30 -4.31 -0.55
N GLY A 52 11.28 -3.76 -1.27
CA GLY A 52 12.48 -4.45 -1.71
C GLY A 52 12.37 -5.14 -3.08
N SER A 53 13.34 -6.01 -3.39
CA SER A 53 13.65 -6.52 -4.75
C SER A 53 12.52 -7.30 -5.45
N GLY A 54 11.52 -7.77 -4.71
CA GLY A 54 10.35 -8.46 -5.28
C GLY A 54 9.25 -7.52 -5.79
N TRP A 55 9.32 -6.23 -5.47
CA TRP A 55 8.27 -5.26 -5.77
C TRP A 55 8.72 -4.27 -6.85
N ARG A 56 7.87 -4.09 -7.85
CA ARG A 56 8.14 -3.21 -8.99
C ARG A 56 7.10 -2.11 -9.06
N ASP A 57 7.53 -0.89 -9.29
CA ASP A 57 6.63 0.20 -9.66
C ASP A 57 6.40 0.23 -11.18
N ASP A 58 5.28 0.82 -11.57
CA ASP A 58 4.92 1.15 -12.94
C ASP A 58 4.75 2.68 -13.01
N PRO A 59 5.80 3.42 -13.41
CA PRO A 59 5.75 4.88 -13.50
C PRO A 59 4.71 5.38 -14.51
N LYS A 60 4.40 4.59 -15.55
CA LYS A 60 3.41 4.96 -16.57
C LYS A 60 2.00 4.97 -16.00
N ARG A 61 1.73 4.10 -15.01
CA ARG A 61 0.41 3.92 -14.41
C ARG A 61 0.34 4.37 -12.95
N ASN A 62 1.43 4.93 -12.42
CA ASN A 62 1.59 5.40 -11.04
C ASN A 62 1.17 4.36 -9.98
N GLY A 63 1.53 3.10 -10.19
CA GLY A 63 1.16 2.00 -9.30
C GLY A 63 2.27 0.98 -9.10
N ASN A 64 2.00 -0.06 -8.31
CA ASN A 64 2.89 -1.18 -8.07
C ASN A 64 2.31 -2.45 -8.68
N HIS A 65 3.18 -3.27 -9.25
CA HIS A 65 2.83 -4.60 -9.72
C HIS A 65 2.56 -5.52 -8.53
N VAL A 66 1.39 -6.15 -8.51
CA VAL A 66 0.95 -7.09 -7.50
C VAL A 66 0.52 -8.39 -8.19
N GLY A 67 1.30 -9.44 -7.98
CA GLY A 67 1.09 -10.75 -8.57
C GLY A 67 0.23 -11.68 -7.71
N GLY A 68 -0.40 -12.66 -8.34
CA GLY A 68 -1.13 -13.75 -7.69
C GLY A 68 -2.59 -13.89 -8.13
N VAL A 69 -3.26 -14.92 -7.60
CA VAL A 69 -4.68 -15.23 -7.82
C VAL A 69 -5.29 -15.66 -6.50
N GLY A 70 -6.59 -15.36 -6.32
CA GLY A 70 -7.37 -15.88 -5.19
C GLY A 70 -7.25 -15.12 -3.87
N MET A 71 -6.60 -13.95 -3.84
CA MET A 71 -6.53 -13.07 -2.67
C MET A 71 -6.92 -11.62 -3.02
N ASP A 72 -7.22 -10.80 -2.00
CA ASP A 72 -7.35 -9.35 -2.17
C ASP A 72 -5.95 -8.72 -2.31
N MET A 73 -5.67 -8.25 -3.52
CA MET A 73 -4.35 -7.74 -3.92
C MET A 73 -4.08 -6.34 -3.37
N GLY A 74 -5.13 -5.55 -3.14
CA GLY A 74 -5.03 -4.24 -2.50
C GLY A 74 -4.67 -4.43 -1.04
N TRP A 75 -5.37 -5.34 -0.36
CA TRP A 75 -5.05 -5.72 1.01
C TRP A 75 -3.62 -6.28 1.12
N HIS A 76 -3.21 -7.20 0.25
CA HIS A 76 -1.86 -7.78 0.28
C HIS A 76 -0.76 -6.71 0.15
N LEU A 77 -0.94 -5.75 -0.77
CA LEU A 77 -0.02 -4.63 -0.95
C LEU A 77 0.08 -3.77 0.32
N VAL A 78 -1.05 -3.37 0.90
CA VAL A 78 -1.07 -2.52 2.09
C VAL A 78 -0.60 -3.25 3.34
N TYR A 79 -0.94 -4.53 3.50
CA TYR A 79 -0.47 -5.37 4.61
C TYR A 79 1.05 -5.49 4.59
N THR A 80 1.62 -5.78 3.42
CA THR A 80 3.08 -5.89 3.26
C THR A 80 3.76 -4.53 3.50
N LEU A 81 3.17 -3.44 3.02
CA LEU A 81 3.66 -2.08 3.28
C LEU A 81 3.61 -1.72 4.77
N SER A 82 2.52 -2.06 5.45
CA SER A 82 2.39 -1.88 6.89
C SER A 82 3.48 -2.64 7.63
N PHE A 83 3.69 -3.91 7.30
CA PHE A 83 4.73 -4.72 7.91
C PHE A 83 6.13 -4.15 7.66
N ALA A 84 6.43 -3.67 6.44
CA ALA A 84 7.73 -3.07 6.14
C ALA A 84 7.98 -1.73 6.85
N LEU A 85 6.92 -0.95 7.14
CA LEU A 85 7.04 0.34 7.82
C LEU A 85 7.09 0.24 9.35
N TYR A 86 6.46 -0.79 9.92
CA TYR A 86 6.26 -0.90 11.38
C TYR A 86 6.80 -2.20 11.99
N GLY A 87 7.26 -3.15 11.18
CA GLY A 87 7.73 -4.47 11.62
C GLY A 87 9.16 -4.52 12.18
N LYS A 88 9.34 -5.52 13.05
CA LYS A 88 10.56 -6.12 13.64
C LYS A 88 11.57 -5.29 14.46
N GLU A 89 11.60 -3.96 14.40
CA GLU A 89 12.48 -3.17 15.31
C GLU A 89 11.76 -2.16 16.20
N LYS A 90 10.48 -1.83 15.92
CA LYS A 90 9.82 -0.69 16.57
C LYS A 90 8.87 -1.03 17.72
N TYR A 91 8.38 -2.27 17.79
CA TYR A 91 7.44 -2.74 18.81
C TYR A 91 7.84 -4.17 19.24
N GLY A 92 8.36 -4.32 20.45
CA GLY A 92 8.82 -5.62 20.97
C GLY A 92 7.70 -6.65 21.00
N GLN A 93 8.03 -7.89 20.59
CA GLN A 93 7.28 -9.16 20.74
C GLN A 93 5.79 -9.27 20.33
N GLU A 94 5.06 -8.19 20.02
CA GLU A 94 3.69 -8.27 19.45
C GLU A 94 3.71 -8.12 17.91
N ALA A 95 4.55 -8.92 17.26
CA ALA A 95 4.82 -8.83 15.81
C ALA A 95 3.64 -9.26 14.91
N ASP A 96 2.58 -9.85 15.48
CA ASP A 96 1.48 -10.45 14.72
C ASP A 96 0.54 -9.41 14.09
N ASP A 97 0.46 -8.19 14.64
CA ASP A 97 -0.42 -7.11 14.14
C ASP A 97 0.30 -6.02 13.35
N ALA A 98 1.63 -6.11 13.14
CA ALA A 98 2.40 -5.09 12.41
C ALA A 98 1.90 -4.88 10.96
N GLY A 99 1.33 -5.92 10.34
CA GLY A 99 0.70 -5.83 9.01
C GLY A 99 -0.68 -5.14 9.01
N ARG A 100 -1.26 -4.85 10.17
CA ARG A 100 -2.60 -4.21 10.33
C ARG A 100 -2.55 -2.80 10.90
N VAL A 101 -1.35 -2.21 11.04
CA VAL A 101 -1.18 -0.81 11.46
C VAL A 101 -1.77 0.16 10.45
N LEU A 102 -1.74 -0.20 9.15
CA LEU A 102 -2.48 0.49 8.10
C LEU A 102 -3.78 -0.26 7.79
N THR A 103 -4.85 0.48 7.52
CA THR A 103 -6.11 -0.08 7.01
C THR A 103 -6.17 0.09 5.50
N GLN A 104 -6.68 -0.92 4.78
CA GLN A 104 -6.87 -0.82 3.33
C GLN A 104 -8.34 -0.65 2.96
N ARG A 105 -8.61 0.14 1.91
CA ARG A 105 -9.92 0.22 1.24
C ARG A 105 -9.75 0.32 -0.27
N TRP A 106 -10.67 -0.26 -1.02
CA TRP A 106 -10.76 -0.05 -2.47
C TRP A 106 -11.49 1.26 -2.78
N LEU A 107 -11.06 1.93 -3.86
CA LEU A 107 -11.73 3.07 -4.48
C LEU A 107 -12.04 2.74 -5.94
#